data_AF-A0AAN7H3I0-F1
#
_entry.id   AF-A0AAN7H3I0-F1
#
_cell.length_a   1.000
_cell.length_b   1.000
_cell.length_c   1.000
_cell.angle_alpha   90.00
_cell.angle_beta   90.00
_cell.angle_gamma   90.00
#
_symmetry.space_group_name_H-M   'P 1'
#
loop_
_entity.id
_entity.type
_entity.pdbx_description
1 polymer ?
#
loop_
_entity_poly.entity_id
_entity_poly.type
_entity_poly.pdbx_seq_one_letter_code
_entity_poly.pdbx_strand_id
1 'polypeptide(L)'
;MVSEILRVNHVRYHTLCDDVAFHNETIHHLITLWALGASPAAVQAMYDLNKPYQALINYHPASPVGSKTKNPAFFKECIGTLDYFEDSVRFCQDEIAEKGVPAAVNEYLLKGDELTDDILARLHTGFLHQMIHLGIGLEFNQPCLVAGALAAGRMHVAWPRDFFFSVENTFARSLICRPRNSSPISPSTASTHPTSRKAPPKSCIHTCAYILGAAQHPDKVEAIDFVMLHIMTLGIFYPTFMAQDWITPHNKTRLLQWKAWVGDAVMYAGCGCPALYADRITSSTPERPRGG
;
A
#
# COMPACT_ATOMS: atom_id res chain seq x y z
N MET A 1 19.54 10.53 -11.00
CA MET A 1 18.49 11.29 -11.73
C MET A 1 17.08 10.91 -11.28
N VAL A 2 16.61 9.65 -11.41
CA VAL A 2 15.22 9.31 -10.97
C VAL A 2 15.01 9.57 -9.48
N SER A 3 15.94 9.18 -8.60
CA SER A 3 15.87 9.54 -7.17
C SER A 3 15.84 11.06 -6.92
N GLU A 4 16.43 11.86 -7.80
CA GLU A 4 16.40 13.32 -7.69
C GLU A 4 15.02 13.86 -8.09
N ILE A 5 14.42 13.35 -9.17
CA ILE A 5 13.04 13.69 -9.57
C ILE A 5 12.07 13.28 -8.47
N LEU A 6 12.20 12.08 -7.90
CA LEU A 6 11.39 11.62 -6.78
C LEU A 6 11.55 12.52 -5.55
N ARG A 7 12.77 12.96 -5.25
CA ARG A 7 13.03 13.91 -4.16
C ARG A 7 12.39 15.28 -4.44
N VAL A 8 12.53 15.81 -5.66
CA VAL A 8 11.92 17.09 -6.05
C VAL A 8 10.40 17.00 -5.96
N ASN A 9 9.83 15.90 -6.44
CA ASN A 9 8.40 15.62 -6.35
C ASN A 9 7.93 15.58 -4.88
N HIS A 10 8.65 14.83 -4.04
CA HIS A 10 8.37 14.74 -2.60
C HIS A 10 8.41 16.10 -1.89
N VAL A 11 9.40 16.93 -2.22
CA VAL A 11 9.57 18.26 -1.62
C VAL A 11 8.52 19.26 -2.10
N ARG A 12 8.08 19.16 -3.36
CA ARG A 12 7.17 20.15 -3.96
C ARG A 12 5.70 19.81 -3.81
N TYR A 13 5.37 18.54 -3.86
CA TYR A 13 3.98 18.08 -4.04
C TYR A 13 3.57 17.03 -3.02
N HIS A 14 4.49 16.62 -2.13
CA HIS A 14 4.24 15.66 -1.07
C HIS A 14 3.56 14.35 -1.53
N THR A 15 3.09 13.55 -0.56
CA THR A 15 2.33 12.31 -0.83
C THR A 15 0.83 12.56 -0.96
N LEU A 16 0.31 13.62 -0.34
CA LEU A 16 -1.12 13.96 -0.33
C LEU A 16 -1.43 15.10 -1.31
N CYS A 17 -2.59 14.97 -1.95
CA CYS A 17 -3.22 15.89 -2.86
C CYS A 17 -4.50 16.39 -2.19
N ASP A 18 -4.57 17.69 -1.91
CA ASP A 18 -5.76 18.42 -1.43
C ASP A 18 -6.30 18.05 -0.02
N ASP A 19 -7.31 18.84 0.41
CA ASP A 19 -7.98 18.77 1.72
C ASP A 19 -8.76 17.45 1.96
N VAL A 20 -8.93 16.63 0.92
CA VAL A 20 -9.65 15.33 0.97
C VAL A 20 -8.68 14.14 1.01
N ALA A 21 -7.37 14.40 1.09
CA ALA A 21 -6.32 13.39 1.14
C ALA A 21 -6.31 12.44 -0.07
N PHE A 22 -6.48 12.97 -1.29
CA PHE A 22 -6.04 12.28 -2.51
C PHE A 22 -4.51 12.10 -2.49
N HIS A 23 -3.94 11.37 -3.43
CA HIS A 23 -2.51 11.04 -3.40
C HIS A 23 -1.81 11.42 -4.69
N ASN A 24 -0.52 11.75 -4.57
CA ASN A 24 0.30 12.07 -5.74
C ASN A 24 0.71 10.77 -6.47
N GLU A 25 -0.04 10.42 -7.51
CA GLU A 25 0.19 9.25 -8.37
C GLU A 25 1.43 9.39 -9.28
N THR A 26 2.01 10.60 -9.41
CA THR A 26 3.16 10.86 -10.30
C THR A 26 4.33 9.95 -9.94
N ILE A 27 4.56 9.68 -8.65
CA ILE A 27 5.64 8.80 -8.21
C ILE A 27 5.46 7.38 -8.75
N HIS A 28 4.23 6.86 -8.77
CA HIS A 28 3.94 5.50 -9.25
C HIS A 28 4.27 5.41 -10.74
N HIS A 29 3.83 6.41 -11.50
CA HIS A 29 4.07 6.49 -12.93
C HIS A 29 5.58 6.56 -13.25
N LEU A 30 6.31 7.50 -12.63
CA LEU A 30 7.73 7.72 -12.91
C LEU A 30 8.59 6.51 -12.56
N ILE A 31 8.30 5.88 -11.41
CA ILE A 31 9.11 4.72 -10.98
C ILE A 31 8.79 3.48 -11.81
N THR A 32 7.55 3.33 -12.27
CA THR A 32 7.15 2.25 -13.18
C THR A 32 7.85 2.40 -14.52
N LEU A 33 7.85 3.60 -15.13
CA LEU A 33 8.58 3.85 -16.37
C LEU A 33 10.07 3.50 -16.24
N TRP A 34 10.70 3.96 -15.16
CA TRP A 34 12.10 3.66 -14.92
C TRP A 34 12.35 2.16 -14.75
N ALA A 35 11.51 1.47 -13.98
CA ALA A 35 11.61 0.02 -13.78
C ALA A 35 11.42 -0.78 -15.08
N LEU A 36 10.63 -0.26 -16.02
CA LEU A 36 10.45 -0.81 -17.37
C LEU A 36 11.57 -0.44 -18.36
N GLY A 37 12.62 0.27 -17.90
CA GLY A 37 13.79 0.60 -18.71
C GLY A 37 13.67 1.91 -19.49
N ALA A 38 12.72 2.80 -19.15
CA ALA A 38 12.62 4.11 -19.78
C ALA A 38 13.91 4.92 -19.59
N SER A 39 14.30 5.66 -20.63
CA SER A 39 15.49 6.50 -20.57
C SER A 39 15.32 7.65 -19.56
N PRO A 40 16.42 8.18 -19.01
CA PRO A 40 16.39 9.37 -18.16
C PRO A 40 15.59 10.53 -18.76
N ALA A 41 15.77 10.80 -20.06
CA ALA A 41 15.04 11.85 -20.77
C ALA A 41 13.53 11.56 -20.86
N ALA A 42 13.13 10.29 -21.06
CA ALA A 42 11.72 9.91 -21.08
C ALA A 42 11.05 10.10 -19.72
N VAL A 43 11.72 9.71 -18.63
CA VAL A 43 11.22 9.92 -17.26
C VAL A 43 11.07 11.42 -16.96
N GLN A 44 12.06 12.24 -17.36
CA GLN A 44 11.99 13.69 -17.19
C GLN A 44 10.82 14.30 -17.99
N ALA A 45 10.65 13.88 -19.25
CA ALA A 45 9.55 14.35 -20.09
C ALA A 45 8.17 14.00 -19.49
N MET A 46 8.03 12.80 -18.91
CA MET A 46 6.79 12.40 -18.25
C MET A 46 6.57 13.15 -16.93
N TYR A 47 7.62 13.47 -16.18
CA TYR A 47 7.48 14.36 -15.02
C TYR A 47 7.04 15.77 -15.44
N ASP A 48 7.64 16.32 -16.49
CA ASP A 48 7.30 17.64 -17.01
C ASP A 48 5.87 17.71 -17.52
N LEU A 49 5.38 16.65 -18.18
CA LEU A 49 4.00 16.51 -18.63
C LEU A 49 3.00 16.58 -17.45
N ASN A 50 3.37 16.03 -16.29
CA ASN A 50 2.50 16.00 -15.12
C ASN A 50 2.55 17.28 -14.26
N LYS A 51 3.47 18.22 -14.54
CA LYS A 51 3.58 19.47 -13.76
C LYS A 51 2.28 20.29 -13.67
N PRO A 52 1.50 20.48 -14.76
CA PRO A 52 0.26 21.25 -14.67
C PRO A 52 -0.76 20.61 -13.75
N TYR A 53 -0.92 19.28 -13.81
CA TYR A 53 -1.77 18.52 -12.89
C TYR A 53 -1.28 18.64 -11.45
N GLN A 54 0.03 18.47 -11.22
CA GLN A 54 0.62 18.61 -9.89
C GLN A 54 0.55 20.02 -9.32
N ALA A 55 0.44 21.05 -10.16
CA ALA A 55 0.24 22.43 -9.73
C ALA A 55 -1.20 22.74 -9.28
N LEU A 56 -2.16 21.86 -9.59
CA LEU A 56 -3.53 21.94 -9.06
C LEU A 56 -3.65 21.40 -7.64
N ILE A 57 -2.60 20.73 -7.15
CA ILE A 57 -2.53 20.22 -5.78
C ILE A 57 -2.48 21.43 -4.83
N ASN A 58 -3.62 21.76 -4.23
CA ASN A 58 -3.75 22.87 -3.29
C ASN A 58 -3.57 22.32 -1.88
N TYR A 59 -2.36 21.89 -1.55
CA TYR A 59 -2.02 21.59 -0.17
C TYR A 59 -1.55 22.89 0.51
N HIS A 60 -2.34 23.37 1.47
CA HIS A 60 -2.00 24.51 2.32
C HIS A 60 -1.57 23.99 3.70
N PRO A 61 -0.27 23.89 3.99
CA PRO A 61 0.16 23.46 5.31
C PRO A 61 -0.30 24.44 6.38
N ALA A 62 -0.72 23.90 7.53
CA ALA A 62 -0.84 24.71 8.74
C ALA A 62 0.55 25.25 9.13
N SER A 63 0.60 26.30 9.96
CA SER A 63 1.89 26.82 10.46
C SER A 63 2.67 25.71 11.17
N PRO A 64 3.96 25.49 10.84
CA PRO A 64 4.75 24.41 11.43
C PRO A 64 4.77 24.52 12.95
N VAL A 65 4.40 23.45 13.65
CA VAL A 65 4.46 23.40 15.11
C VAL A 65 5.86 23.03 15.61
N GLY A 66 6.75 22.63 14.69
CA GLY A 66 8.15 22.33 14.97
C GLY A 66 8.34 20.98 15.65
N SER A 67 9.29 20.91 16.61
CA SER A 67 9.73 19.65 17.23
C SER A 67 8.75 19.01 18.24
N LYS A 68 7.54 19.56 18.40
CA LYS A 68 6.54 19.03 19.34
C LYS A 68 6.05 17.63 18.97
N THR A 69 6.22 17.19 17.73
CA THR A 69 5.85 15.84 17.25
C THR A 69 6.59 14.70 17.95
N LYS A 70 7.72 14.96 18.63
CA LYS A 70 8.39 13.96 19.48
C LYS A 70 7.72 13.74 20.84
N ASN A 71 6.82 14.63 21.26
CA ASN A 71 6.06 14.45 22.50
C ASN A 71 4.93 13.43 22.28
N PRO A 72 4.87 12.30 23.01
CA PRO A 72 3.86 11.26 22.80
C PRO A 72 2.39 11.72 22.96
N ALA A 73 2.12 12.71 23.81
CA ALA A 73 0.76 13.24 24.00
C ALA A 73 0.34 14.07 22.79
N PHE A 74 1.19 15.01 22.37
CA PHE A 74 0.96 15.80 21.15
C PHE A 74 0.94 14.91 19.90
N PHE A 75 1.78 13.87 19.87
CA PHE A 75 1.81 12.88 18.81
C PHE A 75 0.44 12.22 18.59
N LYS A 76 -0.26 11.87 19.68
CA LYS A 76 -1.59 11.28 19.62
C LYS A 76 -2.65 12.27 19.13
N GLU A 77 -2.53 13.54 19.51
CA GLU A 77 -3.41 14.63 19.05
C GLU A 77 -3.27 14.91 17.55
N CYS A 78 -2.08 14.68 16.98
CA CYS A 78 -1.85 14.90 15.56
C CYS A 78 -2.50 13.84 14.64
N ILE A 79 -2.98 12.72 15.19
CA ILE A 79 -3.46 11.59 14.40
C ILE A 79 -4.85 11.88 13.83
N GLY A 80 -5.01 11.62 12.53
CA GLY A 80 -6.28 11.77 11.82
C GLY A 80 -6.62 13.19 11.37
N THR A 81 -5.68 14.14 11.46
CA THR A 81 -5.83 15.49 10.90
C THR A 81 -4.71 15.80 9.91
N LEU A 82 -5.06 16.43 8.79
CA LEU A 82 -4.10 16.82 7.75
C LEU A 82 -3.25 18.03 8.13
N ASP A 83 -3.64 18.77 9.17
CA ASP A 83 -2.98 20.01 9.62
C ASP A 83 -1.49 19.80 9.96
N TYR A 84 -1.14 18.61 10.46
CA TYR A 84 0.22 18.29 10.93
C TYR A 84 0.99 17.39 9.96
N PHE A 85 0.54 17.29 8.70
CA PHE A 85 1.13 16.36 7.76
C PHE A 85 2.61 16.68 7.45
N GLU A 86 2.98 17.94 7.19
CA GLU A 86 4.40 18.32 6.96
C GLU A 86 5.30 18.02 8.17
N ASP A 87 4.86 18.42 9.37
CA ASP A 87 5.59 18.16 10.60
C ASP A 87 5.77 16.64 10.84
N SER A 88 4.79 15.85 10.41
CA SER A 88 4.85 14.39 10.50
C SER A 88 5.75 13.76 9.46
N VAL A 89 5.80 14.30 8.24
CA VAL A 89 6.80 13.91 7.24
C VAL A 89 8.20 14.19 7.79
N ARG A 90 8.42 15.39 8.33
CA ARG A 90 9.72 15.77 8.91
C ARG A 90 10.12 14.87 10.07
N PHE A 91 9.20 14.60 11.00
CA PHE A 91 9.42 13.63 12.06
C PHE A 91 9.84 12.27 11.50
N CYS A 92 9.12 11.73 10.50
CA CYS A 92 9.44 10.41 9.97
C CYS A 92 10.80 10.42 9.24
N GLN A 93 11.16 11.52 8.57
CA GLN A 93 12.47 11.68 7.96
C GLN A 93 13.59 11.68 9.00
N ASP A 94 13.43 12.42 10.10
CA ASP A 94 14.41 12.49 11.18
C ASP A 94 14.59 11.12 11.85
N GLU A 95 13.50 10.42 12.16
CA GLU A 95 13.56 9.08 12.76
C GLU A 95 14.21 8.05 11.83
N ILE A 96 13.92 8.12 10.52
CA ILE A 96 14.58 7.25 9.54
C ILE A 96 16.06 7.60 9.37
N ALA A 97 16.43 8.89 9.44
CA ALA A 97 17.83 9.32 9.37
C ALA A 97 18.64 8.86 10.59
N GLU A 98 18.03 8.88 11.77
CA GLU A 98 18.66 8.49 13.03
C GLU A 98 18.76 6.96 13.20
N LYS A 99 17.68 6.24 12.91
CA LYS A 99 17.54 4.80 13.24
C LYS A 99 17.65 3.88 12.03
N GLY A 100 17.49 4.43 10.82
CA GLY A 100 17.35 3.67 9.58
C GLY A 100 15.91 3.19 9.35
N VAL A 101 15.61 2.87 8.08
CA VAL A 101 14.29 2.40 7.64
C VAL A 101 13.79 1.18 8.43
N PRO A 102 14.57 0.10 8.64
CA PRO A 102 14.07 -1.09 9.34
C PRO A 102 13.60 -0.81 10.78
N ALA A 103 14.36 -0.01 11.53
CA ALA A 103 14.05 0.30 12.91
C ALA A 103 12.84 1.24 13.00
N ALA A 104 12.80 2.28 12.16
CA ALA A 104 11.67 3.21 12.13
C ALA A 104 10.35 2.51 11.74
N VAL A 105 10.35 1.62 10.75
CA VAL A 105 9.14 0.88 10.35
C VAL A 105 8.69 -0.07 11.48
N ASN A 106 9.62 -0.79 12.12
CA ASN A 106 9.25 -1.64 13.25
C ASN A 106 8.70 -0.84 14.43
N GLU A 107 9.28 0.31 14.76
CA GLU A 107 8.88 1.11 15.91
C GLU A 107 7.56 1.84 15.71
N TYR A 108 7.34 2.42 14.52
CA TYR A 108 6.22 3.32 14.25
C TYR A 108 5.07 2.71 13.46
N LEU A 109 5.21 1.46 12.99
CA LEU A 109 4.16 0.78 12.22
C LEU A 109 3.92 -0.67 12.67
N LEU A 110 4.97 -1.43 12.98
CA LEU A 110 4.85 -2.89 13.19
C LEU A 110 5.07 -3.34 14.64
N LYS A 111 5.07 -2.42 15.60
CA LYS A 111 5.34 -2.68 17.01
C LYS A 111 4.24 -3.53 17.67
N GLY A 112 3.01 -3.42 17.19
CA GLY A 112 1.86 -4.19 17.68
C GLY A 112 1.29 -3.65 19.01
N ASP A 113 1.35 -2.33 19.19
CA ASP A 113 0.63 -1.62 20.24
C ASP A 113 -0.58 -0.87 19.66
N GLU A 114 -1.46 -0.36 20.54
CA GLU A 114 -2.72 0.28 20.14
C GLU A 114 -2.55 1.37 19.08
N LEU A 115 -1.44 2.11 19.18
CA LEU A 115 -1.08 3.23 18.31
C LEU A 115 -0.55 2.75 16.95
N THR A 116 0.41 1.83 16.94
CA THR A 116 0.97 1.32 15.70
C THR A 116 -0.03 0.49 14.91
N ASP A 117 -0.92 -0.23 15.58
CA ASP A 117 -2.03 -0.92 14.91
C ASP A 117 -3.07 0.07 14.37
N ASP A 118 -3.29 1.23 15.03
CA ASP A 118 -4.13 2.32 14.47
C ASP A 118 -3.55 2.83 13.15
N ILE A 119 -2.26 3.14 13.16
CA ILE A 119 -1.55 3.64 12.00
C ILE A 119 -1.57 2.59 10.89
N LEU A 120 -1.32 1.32 11.20
CA LEU A 120 -1.39 0.24 10.21
C LEU A 120 -2.78 0.13 9.54
N ALA A 121 -3.86 0.37 10.29
CA ALA A 121 -5.23 0.40 9.75
C ALA A 121 -5.43 1.55 8.78
N ARG A 122 -4.94 2.73 9.15
CA ARG A 122 -5.02 3.94 8.32
C ARG A 122 -4.20 3.82 7.03
N LEU A 123 -3.08 3.07 7.02
CA LEU A 123 -2.30 2.78 5.80
C LEU A 123 -3.10 2.03 4.72
N HIS A 124 -4.19 1.35 5.09
CA HIS A 124 -5.06 0.64 4.16
C HIS A 124 -6.26 1.47 3.67
N THR A 125 -6.27 2.78 3.95
CA THR A 125 -7.27 3.71 3.40
C THR A 125 -6.71 4.50 2.21
N GLY A 126 -7.45 5.47 1.69
CA GLY A 126 -6.98 6.30 0.57
C GLY A 126 -6.60 5.46 -0.63
N PHE A 127 -7.40 4.44 -0.96
CA PHE A 127 -7.11 3.47 -2.01
C PHE A 127 -5.72 2.80 -1.90
N LEU A 128 -5.26 2.54 -0.67
CA LEU A 128 -4.01 1.81 -0.38
C LEU A 128 -2.71 2.55 -0.74
N HIS A 129 -2.78 3.84 -1.07
CA HIS A 129 -1.62 4.61 -1.54
C HIS A 129 -0.44 4.60 -0.56
N GLN A 130 -0.68 4.61 0.74
CA GLN A 130 0.38 4.61 1.75
C GLN A 130 1.10 3.27 1.77
N MET A 131 0.37 2.16 1.66
CA MET A 131 0.98 0.84 1.50
C MET A 131 1.74 0.72 0.17
N ILE A 132 1.21 1.30 -0.92
CA ILE A 132 1.89 1.34 -2.22
C ILE A 132 3.19 2.14 -2.12
N HIS A 133 3.15 3.35 -1.53
CA HIS A 133 4.33 4.21 -1.34
C HIS A 133 5.36 3.55 -0.43
N LEU A 134 4.93 2.84 0.61
CA LEU A 134 5.81 2.05 1.47
C LEU A 134 6.49 0.94 0.65
N GLY A 135 5.72 0.21 -0.16
CA GLY A 135 6.23 -0.83 -1.05
C GLY A 135 7.28 -0.31 -2.03
N ILE A 136 6.97 0.80 -2.73
CA ILE A 136 7.88 1.50 -3.63
C ILE A 136 9.15 1.95 -2.87
N GLY A 137 8.98 2.56 -1.70
CA GLY A 137 10.08 3.04 -0.88
C GLY A 137 11.05 1.93 -0.45
N LEU A 138 10.52 0.75 -0.11
CA LEU A 138 11.34 -0.41 0.24
C LEU A 138 11.98 -1.06 -0.99
N GLU A 139 11.24 -1.24 -2.09
CA GLU A 139 11.73 -1.91 -3.30
C GLU A 139 12.88 -1.14 -3.96
N PHE A 140 12.73 0.18 -4.05
CA PHE A 140 13.69 1.06 -4.74
C PHE A 140 14.63 1.79 -3.76
N ASN A 141 14.64 1.38 -2.49
CA ASN A 141 15.47 1.96 -1.44
C ASN A 141 15.39 3.51 -1.41
N GLN A 142 14.17 4.04 -1.31
CA GLN A 142 13.86 5.47 -1.25
C GLN A 142 13.30 5.84 0.14
N PRO A 143 14.16 6.22 1.11
CA PRO A 143 13.75 6.54 2.48
C PRO A 143 12.73 7.69 2.58
N CYS A 144 12.77 8.66 1.65
CA CYS A 144 11.79 9.76 1.62
C CYS A 144 10.36 9.27 1.36
N LEU A 145 10.19 8.23 0.52
CA LEU A 145 8.89 7.64 0.24
C LEU A 145 8.38 6.83 1.43
N VAL A 146 9.28 6.12 2.13
CA VAL A 146 8.95 5.45 3.39
C VAL A 146 8.46 6.47 4.43
N ALA A 147 9.18 7.60 4.57
CA ALA A 147 8.76 8.67 5.48
C ALA A 147 7.38 9.23 5.12
N GLY A 148 7.14 9.49 3.83
CA GLY A 148 5.84 9.96 3.32
C GLY A 148 4.71 8.98 3.59
N ALA A 149 4.95 7.67 3.40
CA ALA A 149 3.98 6.62 3.68
C ALA A 149 3.62 6.54 5.18
N LEU A 150 4.62 6.58 6.06
CA LEU A 150 4.40 6.57 7.52
C LEU A 150 3.65 7.81 7.99
N ALA A 151 4.00 8.98 7.43
CA ALA A 151 3.32 10.24 7.75
C ALA A 151 1.86 10.24 7.27
N ALA A 152 1.61 9.82 6.02
CA ALA A 152 0.24 9.71 5.50
C ALA A 152 -0.59 8.72 6.31
N GLY A 153 0.00 7.59 6.71
CA GLY A 153 -0.64 6.63 7.61
C GLY A 153 -1.14 7.22 8.92
N ARG A 154 -0.52 8.28 9.43
CA ARG A 154 -0.96 8.94 10.68
C ARG A 154 -2.16 9.86 10.47
N MET A 155 -2.36 10.38 9.26
CA MET A 155 -3.35 11.42 9.00
C MET A 155 -4.64 10.90 8.38
N HIS A 156 -4.59 9.73 7.79
CA HIS A 156 -5.74 9.10 7.17
C HIS A 156 -6.78 8.63 8.17
N VAL A 157 -8.04 8.52 7.75
CA VAL A 157 -9.16 8.05 8.58
C VAL A 157 -8.99 6.60 9.05
N ALA A 158 -9.52 6.25 10.23
CA ALA A 158 -9.32 4.93 10.86
C ALA A 158 -10.45 3.92 10.62
N TRP A 159 -11.36 4.14 9.67
CA TRP A 159 -12.53 3.25 9.48
C TRP A 159 -12.19 1.75 9.34
N PRO A 160 -11.05 1.32 8.77
CA PRO A 160 -10.75 -0.11 8.68
C PRO A 160 -10.39 -0.76 10.02
N ARG A 161 -10.02 0.03 11.04
CA ARG A 161 -9.48 -0.45 12.32
C ARG A 161 -10.38 -1.50 12.95
N ASP A 162 -11.66 -1.18 13.12
CA ASP A 162 -12.62 -2.06 13.79
C ASP A 162 -12.88 -3.34 12.98
N PHE A 163 -12.87 -3.23 11.65
CA PHE A 163 -12.97 -4.37 10.77
C PHE A 163 -11.74 -5.29 10.88
N PHE A 164 -10.53 -4.72 10.82
CA PHE A 164 -9.28 -5.47 10.93
C PHE A 164 -9.15 -6.24 12.23
N PHE A 165 -9.36 -5.58 13.37
CA PHE A 165 -9.27 -6.24 14.66
C PHE A 165 -10.34 -7.31 14.84
N SER A 166 -11.54 -7.09 14.30
CA SER A 166 -12.60 -8.11 14.33
C SER A 166 -12.19 -9.37 13.55
N VAL A 167 -11.56 -9.20 12.37
CA VAL A 167 -11.05 -10.29 11.55
C VAL A 167 -9.89 -11.02 12.24
N GLU A 168 -8.89 -10.29 12.75
CA GLU A 168 -7.75 -10.88 13.47
C GLU A 168 -8.22 -11.69 14.70
N ASN A 169 -9.11 -11.11 15.50
CA ASN A 169 -9.67 -11.77 16.69
C ASN A 169 -10.46 -13.03 16.32
N THR A 170 -11.23 -13.00 15.23
CA THR A 170 -11.98 -14.17 14.76
C THR A 170 -11.05 -15.27 14.29
N PHE A 171 -10.00 -14.93 13.53
CA PHE A 171 -9.01 -15.90 13.08
C PHE A 171 -8.25 -16.54 14.26
N ALA A 172 -7.80 -15.72 15.22
CA ALA A 172 -7.15 -16.20 16.43
C ALA A 172 -8.04 -17.17 17.22
N ARG A 173 -9.34 -16.85 17.38
CA ARG A 173 -10.33 -17.73 18.03
C ARG A 173 -10.53 -19.04 17.26
N SER A 174 -10.54 -19.00 15.92
CA SER A 174 -10.72 -20.19 15.09
C SER A 174 -9.56 -21.19 15.20
N LEU A 175 -8.34 -20.70 15.45
CA LEU A 175 -7.16 -21.54 15.70
C LEU A 175 -7.20 -22.18 17.10
N ILE A 176 -7.76 -21.49 18.09
CA ILE A 176 -7.91 -21.98 19.47
C ILE A 176 -9.04 -23.01 19.58
N CYS A 177 -10.13 -22.86 18.82
CA CYS A 177 -11.29 -23.76 18.85
C CYS A 177 -11.19 -25.01 17.97
N ARG A 178 -10.06 -25.30 17.30
CA ARG A 178 -9.92 -26.58 16.58
C ARG A 178 -9.74 -27.73 17.60
N PRO A 179 -10.67 -28.70 17.68
CA PRO A 179 -10.50 -29.83 18.58
C PRO A 179 -9.31 -30.69 18.15
N ARG A 180 -8.45 -31.04 19.11
CA ARG A 180 -7.20 -31.82 18.91
C ARG A 180 -7.44 -33.28 18.47
N ASN A 181 -8.70 -33.72 18.39
CA ASN A 181 -9.13 -35.09 18.08
C ASN A 181 -10.09 -35.14 16.89
N SER A 182 -9.63 -34.80 15.69
CA SER A 182 -10.26 -35.32 14.46
C SER A 182 -9.27 -36.27 13.79
N SER A 183 -9.74 -37.50 13.53
CA SER A 183 -9.01 -38.60 12.92
C SER A 183 -8.26 -38.18 11.65
N PRO A 184 -7.13 -38.84 11.28
CA PRO A 184 -6.34 -38.44 10.14
C PRO A 184 -7.18 -38.60 8.87
N ILE A 185 -7.59 -37.47 8.28
CA ILE A 185 -8.11 -37.42 6.93
C ILE A 185 -6.95 -37.86 6.03
N SER A 186 -7.17 -38.91 5.23
CA SER A 186 -6.22 -39.38 4.21
C SER A 186 -5.62 -38.22 3.42
N PRO A 187 -4.32 -38.28 3.04
CA PRO A 187 -3.63 -37.16 2.43
C PRO A 187 -4.02 -37.02 0.96
N SER A 188 -5.20 -36.49 0.70
CA SER A 188 -5.54 -35.90 -0.59
C SER A 188 -6.40 -34.67 -0.36
N THR A 189 -5.83 -33.53 -0.72
CA THR A 189 -6.45 -32.20 -0.82
C THR A 189 -6.49 -31.35 0.47
N ALA A 190 -5.62 -30.32 0.45
CA ALA A 190 -5.73 -29.06 1.19
C ALA A 190 -5.64 -29.07 2.74
N SER A 191 -4.48 -29.46 3.28
CA SER A 191 -4.03 -28.94 4.58
C SER A 191 -3.19 -27.68 4.35
N THR A 192 -3.80 -26.50 4.45
CA THR A 192 -3.11 -25.20 4.42
C THR A 192 -2.81 -24.74 5.85
N HIS A 193 -1.73 -25.26 6.42
CA HIS A 193 -1.14 -24.67 7.63
C HIS A 193 -0.48 -23.32 7.27
N PRO A 194 -0.75 -22.19 7.97
CA PRO A 194 -0.22 -20.88 7.59
C PRO A 194 1.27 -20.68 7.88
N THR A 195 1.89 -21.57 8.65
CA THR A 195 3.20 -21.34 9.27
C THR A 195 4.40 -21.80 8.43
N SER A 196 4.20 -22.42 7.26
CA SER A 196 5.31 -23.00 6.46
C SER A 196 5.58 -22.34 5.11
N ARG A 197 4.82 -21.33 4.66
CA ARG A 197 5.11 -20.66 3.38
C ARG A 197 6.21 -19.61 3.56
N LYS A 198 7.44 -20.01 3.25
CA LYS A 198 8.59 -19.12 3.01
C LYS A 198 8.47 -18.27 1.73
N ALA A 199 7.30 -18.18 1.08
CA ALA A 199 7.13 -17.43 -0.15
C ALA A 199 5.88 -16.53 -0.10
N PRO A 200 5.98 -15.22 -0.44
CA PRO A 200 4.82 -14.44 -0.87
C PRO A 200 4.16 -15.21 -2.01
N PRO A 201 2.85 -15.48 -1.96
CA PRO A 201 2.28 -16.44 -2.86
C PRO A 201 2.15 -15.77 -4.22
N LYS A 202 2.84 -16.28 -5.24
CA LYS A 202 2.58 -15.94 -6.65
C LYS A 202 1.07 -15.85 -6.93
N SER A 203 0.24 -16.62 -6.21
CA SER A 203 -1.22 -16.55 -6.31
C SER A 203 -1.82 -15.18 -6.00
N CYS A 204 -1.28 -14.35 -5.09
CA CYS A 204 -1.86 -13.04 -4.78
C CYS A 204 -1.84 -12.12 -6.02
N ILE A 205 -0.67 -11.98 -6.66
CA ILE A 205 -0.52 -11.16 -7.87
C ILE A 205 -1.40 -11.69 -9.00
N HIS A 206 -1.41 -13.01 -9.24
CA HIS A 206 -2.25 -13.61 -10.28
C HIS A 206 -3.75 -13.42 -10.00
N THR A 207 -4.18 -13.54 -8.73
CA THR A 207 -5.58 -13.31 -8.34
C THR A 207 -5.96 -11.85 -8.55
N CYS A 208 -5.15 -10.89 -8.12
CA CYS A 208 -5.42 -9.47 -8.34
C CYS A 208 -5.46 -9.13 -9.84
N ALA A 209 -4.51 -9.65 -10.62
CA ALA A 209 -4.47 -9.44 -12.07
C ALA A 209 -5.70 -10.05 -12.77
N TYR A 210 -6.13 -11.25 -12.35
CA TYR A 210 -7.34 -11.88 -12.86
C TYR A 210 -8.59 -11.07 -12.52
N ILE A 211 -8.74 -10.64 -11.26
CA ILE A 211 -9.87 -9.80 -10.84
C ILE A 211 -9.90 -8.51 -11.66
N LEU A 212 -8.78 -7.81 -11.77
CA LEU A 212 -8.68 -6.55 -12.52
C LEU A 212 -9.04 -6.73 -14.00
N GLY A 213 -8.52 -7.79 -14.64
CA GLY A 213 -8.77 -8.06 -16.04
C GLY A 213 -10.18 -8.57 -16.34
N ALA A 214 -10.74 -9.40 -15.45
CA ALA A 214 -12.02 -10.08 -15.66
C ALA A 214 -13.22 -9.26 -15.18
N ALA A 215 -13.04 -8.29 -14.29
CA ALA A 215 -14.12 -7.43 -13.77
C ALA A 215 -14.63 -6.37 -14.78
N GLN A 216 -14.46 -6.61 -16.07
CA GLN A 216 -14.89 -5.72 -17.14
C GLN A 216 -16.20 -6.21 -17.75
N HIS A 217 -17.26 -5.41 -17.62
CA HIS A 217 -18.57 -5.78 -18.15
C HIS A 217 -18.54 -5.91 -19.69
N PRO A 218 -19.05 -7.01 -20.30
CA PRO A 218 -18.96 -7.24 -21.74
C PRO A 218 -19.60 -6.15 -22.61
N ASP A 219 -20.70 -5.55 -22.14
CA ASP A 219 -21.40 -4.47 -22.86
C ASP A 219 -20.73 -3.09 -22.73
N LYS A 220 -19.53 -3.02 -22.11
CA LYS A 220 -18.78 -1.79 -21.90
C LYS A 220 -17.42 -1.87 -22.59
N VAL A 221 -16.92 -0.70 -22.97
CA VAL A 221 -15.56 -0.54 -23.49
C VAL A 221 -14.56 -1.08 -22.46
N GLU A 222 -13.55 -1.79 -22.96
CA GLU A 222 -12.42 -2.27 -22.17
C GLU A 222 -11.75 -1.09 -21.45
N ALA A 223 -11.82 -1.10 -20.12
CA ALA A 223 -11.17 -0.12 -19.28
C ALA A 223 -10.76 -0.78 -17.96
N ILE A 224 -9.60 -0.37 -17.46
CA ILE A 224 -9.12 -0.81 -16.15
C ILE A 224 -9.87 -0.01 -15.09
N ASP A 225 -10.49 -0.71 -14.14
CA ASP A 225 -11.16 -0.06 -13.01
C ASP A 225 -10.14 0.64 -12.10
N PHE A 226 -10.40 1.91 -11.80
CA PHE A 226 -9.49 2.74 -11.01
C PHE A 226 -9.26 2.17 -9.62
N VAL A 227 -10.30 1.70 -8.93
CA VAL A 227 -10.20 1.22 -7.54
C VAL A 227 -9.49 -0.13 -7.50
N MET A 228 -9.85 -1.06 -8.39
CA MET A 228 -9.22 -2.37 -8.47
C MET A 228 -7.77 -2.32 -8.99
N LEU A 229 -7.38 -1.29 -9.73
CA LEU A 229 -5.97 -1.12 -10.10
C LEU A 229 -5.08 -1.06 -8.86
N HIS A 230 -5.53 -0.40 -7.79
CA HIS A 230 -4.75 -0.26 -6.56
C HIS A 230 -4.50 -1.60 -5.86
N ILE A 231 -5.44 -2.54 -5.94
CA ILE A 231 -5.28 -3.88 -5.34
C ILE A 231 -4.17 -4.68 -6.04
N MET A 232 -4.07 -4.50 -7.36
CA MET A 232 -3.02 -5.08 -8.20
C MET A 232 -1.68 -4.38 -7.98
N THR A 233 -1.66 -3.05 -8.01
CA THR A 233 -0.46 -2.23 -7.75
C THR A 233 0.12 -2.49 -6.37
N LEU A 234 -0.71 -2.64 -5.34
CA LEU A 234 -0.20 -3.05 -4.04
C LEU A 234 0.30 -4.50 -4.06
N GLY A 235 -0.40 -5.41 -4.75
CA GLY A 235 -0.06 -6.82 -4.87
C GLY A 235 1.37 -7.07 -5.36
N ILE A 236 1.88 -6.26 -6.29
CA ILE A 236 3.24 -6.41 -6.83
C ILE A 236 4.36 -6.10 -5.80
N PHE A 237 4.06 -5.36 -4.73
CA PHE A 237 5.04 -5.03 -3.67
C PHE A 237 4.99 -5.98 -2.47
N TYR A 238 4.03 -6.90 -2.41
CA TYR A 238 4.01 -7.93 -1.36
C TYR A 238 5.25 -8.82 -1.34
N PRO A 239 5.84 -9.19 -2.50
CA PRO A 239 7.15 -9.81 -2.53
C PRO A 239 8.23 -9.01 -1.80
N THR A 240 8.28 -7.70 -2.00
CA THR A 240 9.20 -6.79 -1.33
C THR A 240 9.05 -6.84 0.18
N PHE A 241 7.83 -6.76 0.70
CA PHE A 241 7.55 -6.86 2.14
C PHE A 241 7.99 -8.22 2.71
N MET A 242 7.69 -9.30 2.01
CA MET A 242 8.03 -10.64 2.48
C MET A 242 9.53 -10.95 2.40
N ALA A 243 10.26 -10.26 1.53
CA ALA A 243 11.72 -10.36 1.39
C ALA A 243 12.49 -9.64 2.50
N GLN A 244 11.86 -8.73 3.26
CA GLN A 244 12.54 -8.01 4.34
C GLN A 244 12.86 -8.93 5.53
N ASP A 245 14.13 -9.19 5.81
CA ASP A 245 14.55 -10.08 6.93
C ASP A 245 14.26 -9.50 8.31
N TRP A 246 14.19 -8.17 8.40
CA TRP A 246 13.91 -7.42 9.64
C TRP A 246 12.41 -7.35 9.99
N ILE A 247 11.52 -7.81 9.10
CA ILE A 247 10.09 -7.96 9.42
C ILE A 247 9.88 -9.36 10.01
N THR A 248 9.37 -9.42 11.23
CA THR A 248 9.12 -10.69 11.91
C THR A 248 8.13 -11.56 11.14
N PRO A 249 8.23 -12.91 11.22
CA PRO A 249 7.25 -13.80 10.59
C PRO A 249 5.79 -13.52 11.01
N HIS A 250 5.61 -13.08 12.27
CA HIS A 250 4.32 -12.63 12.79
C HIS A 250 3.80 -11.42 11.99
N ASN A 251 4.60 -10.37 11.85
CA ASN A 251 4.20 -9.17 11.12
C ASN A 251 4.02 -9.44 9.63
N LYS A 252 4.82 -10.31 9.02
CA LYS A 252 4.61 -10.79 7.64
C LYS A 252 3.24 -11.45 7.47
N THR A 253 2.84 -12.29 8.42
CA THR A 253 1.53 -12.96 8.40
C THR A 253 0.40 -11.94 8.53
N ARG A 254 0.52 -10.97 9.45
CA ARG A 254 -0.45 -9.88 9.61
C ARG A 254 -0.61 -9.07 8.33
N LEU A 255 0.49 -8.61 7.74
CA LEU A 255 0.46 -7.87 6.46
C LEU A 255 -0.27 -8.65 5.37
N LEU A 256 0.01 -9.95 5.21
CA LEU A 256 -0.67 -10.81 4.23
C LEU A 256 -2.17 -10.97 4.50
N GLN A 257 -2.57 -11.11 5.76
CA GLN A 257 -3.97 -11.17 6.14
C GLN A 257 -4.68 -9.85 5.81
N TRP A 258 -4.07 -8.73 6.13
CA TRP A 258 -4.64 -7.41 5.92
C TRP A 258 -4.78 -7.08 4.43
N LYS A 259 -3.80 -7.51 3.62
CA LYS A 259 -3.91 -7.51 2.15
C LYS A 259 -5.14 -8.24 1.67
N ALA A 260 -5.29 -9.50 2.08
CA ALA A 260 -6.34 -10.35 1.55
C ALA A 260 -7.74 -9.85 1.94
N TRP A 261 -7.90 -9.42 3.19
CA TRP A 261 -9.20 -9.02 3.71
C TRP A 261 -9.59 -7.61 3.29
N VAL A 262 -8.77 -6.60 3.58
CA VAL A 262 -9.15 -5.21 3.30
C VAL A 262 -8.60 -4.75 1.97
N GLY A 263 -7.35 -5.08 1.68
CA GLY A 263 -6.74 -4.73 0.39
C GLY A 263 -7.48 -5.34 -0.80
N ASP A 264 -7.91 -6.59 -0.71
CA ASP A 264 -8.54 -7.30 -1.82
C ASP A 264 -10.04 -7.46 -1.66
N ALA A 265 -10.50 -8.15 -0.60
CA ALA A 265 -11.92 -8.52 -0.48
C ALA A 265 -12.84 -7.31 -0.23
N VAL A 266 -12.47 -6.39 0.68
CA VAL A 266 -13.28 -5.18 0.94
C VAL A 266 -13.28 -4.24 -0.25
N MET A 267 -12.14 -4.03 -0.91
CA MET A 267 -12.07 -3.19 -2.11
C MET A 267 -12.91 -3.78 -3.25
N TYR A 268 -12.82 -5.09 -3.48
CA TYR A 268 -13.66 -5.78 -4.45
C TYR A 268 -15.16 -5.67 -4.13
N ALA A 269 -15.53 -5.82 -2.86
CA ALA A 269 -16.90 -5.64 -2.41
C ALA A 269 -17.38 -4.17 -2.51
N GLY A 270 -16.50 -3.21 -2.24
CA GLY A 270 -16.75 -1.78 -2.41
C GLY A 270 -17.01 -1.37 -3.85
N CYS A 271 -16.43 -2.09 -4.81
CA CYS A 271 -16.74 -1.98 -6.24
C CYS A 271 -18.05 -2.71 -6.65
N GLY A 272 -18.83 -3.22 -5.70
CA GLY A 272 -20.11 -3.87 -5.96
C GLY A 272 -20.01 -5.36 -6.35
N CYS A 273 -18.90 -6.04 -6.03
CA CYS A 273 -18.68 -7.45 -6.35
C CYS A 273 -18.92 -7.78 -7.84
N PRO A 274 -18.26 -7.09 -8.78
CA PRO A 274 -18.55 -7.24 -10.21
C PRO A 274 -18.33 -8.67 -10.69
N ALA A 275 -19.17 -9.16 -11.58
CA ALA A 275 -18.99 -10.48 -12.18
C ALA A 275 -17.65 -10.53 -12.94
N LEU A 276 -16.99 -11.70 -12.88
CA LEU A 276 -15.69 -11.93 -13.51
C LEU A 276 -15.86 -12.69 -14.82
N TYR A 277 -15.53 -12.02 -15.92
CA TYR A 277 -15.64 -12.52 -17.29
C TYR A 277 -14.26 -12.96 -17.80
N ALA A 278 -13.95 -14.25 -17.69
CA ALA A 278 -12.65 -14.81 -18.11
C ALA A 278 -12.36 -14.58 -19.61
N ASP A 279 -13.40 -14.52 -20.45
CA ASP A 279 -13.28 -14.27 -21.88
C ASP A 279 -12.63 -12.92 -22.16
N ARG A 280 -12.86 -11.89 -21.32
CA ARG A 280 -12.23 -10.57 -21.47
C ARG A 280 -10.70 -10.62 -21.42
N ILE A 281 -10.14 -11.64 -20.78
CA ILE A 281 -8.69 -11.86 -20.71
C ILE A 281 -8.26 -12.78 -21.86
N THR A 282 -8.93 -13.92 -22.01
CA THR A 282 -8.48 -15.01 -22.90
C THR A 282 -8.76 -14.77 -24.39
N SER A 283 -9.80 -14.01 -24.73
CA SER A 283 -10.14 -13.67 -26.11
C SER A 283 -9.66 -12.28 -26.53
N SER A 284 -8.91 -11.58 -25.66
CA SER A 284 -8.37 -10.26 -25.98
C SER A 284 -7.33 -10.36 -27.10
N THR A 285 -7.49 -9.56 -28.15
CA THR A 285 -6.53 -9.48 -29.26
C THR A 285 -5.82 -8.13 -29.15
N PRO A 286 -4.48 -8.08 -29.00
CA PRO A 286 -3.78 -6.80 -28.90
C PRO A 286 -3.97 -5.99 -30.18
N GLU A 287 -4.43 -4.75 -30.07
CA GLU A 287 -4.55 -3.86 -31.25
C GLU A 287 -3.18 -3.59 -31.90
N ARG A 288 -2.08 -3.73 -31.14
CA ARG A 288 -0.70 -3.54 -31.63
C ARG A 288 0.24 -4.64 -31.11
N PRO A 289 0.39 -5.76 -31.83
CA PRO A 289 1.18 -6.91 -31.37
C PRO A 289 2.71 -6.74 -31.41
N ARG A 290 3.25 -5.60 -31.87
CA ARG A 290 4.71 -5.37 -32.03
C ARG A 290 5.24 -4.08 -31.39
N GLY A 291 4.53 -3.48 -30.44
CA GLY A 291 4.98 -2.31 -29.70
C GLY A 291 5.41 -2.68 -28.29
N GLY A 292 6.60 -3.23 -28.14
CA GLY A 292 7.26 -3.49 -26.85
C GLY A 292 8.66 -2.91 -26.89
#